data_AF-A0AAD8P631-F1
#
_entry.id   AF-A0AAD8P631-F1
#
_cell.length_a   1.000
_cell.length_b   1.000
_cell.length_c   1.000
_cell.angle_alpha   90.00
_cell.angle_beta   90.00
_cell.angle_gamma   90.00
#
_symmetry.space_group_name_H-M   'P 1'
#
loop_
_entity.id
_entity.type
_entity.pdbx_description
1 polymer ?
#
loop_
_entity_poly.entity_id
_entity_poly.type
_entity_poly.pdbx_seq_one_letter_code
_entity_poly.pdbx_strand_id
1 'polypeptide(L)'
;MDSGKNVSKLFAARNHKIYMDLKFIIREHALQFLPAKSLSKFQGVCRDWKLLIASPFFAHKQSLSFSSFSGAFFQSPGGSPAFVSLDPESYGVPDPALNFLPVPVDLLSSSNGLLCCRAQTSDQAYYICNPVTKQWKKLPKPSMEHGAEPAAVLIFKPSLLNFVAEYKLVCAFHSIDFDDATEFEIYSSKDNSWKVSGEISFAAKKVIPKSGVSVNDVVYWQSSYSILVYDTTKDRSQVIHGCYSGSNGTLGEYNGKLCSASLNGGMLTVSVISNIYSNTMQMSSRARLWDDKIRINISGEVLNASSLSSVRVLCAGSDQVLFLRGRNVYKCDLKTKETKLLAETPQANLKVLLPYVNSLITNEVEIIWDEDFNTQN
;
A
#
# COMPACT_ATOMS: atom_id res chain seq x y z
N MET A 1 40.52 -56.68 -32.94
CA MET A 1 39.16 -56.92 -33.43
C MET A 1 38.27 -57.04 -32.22
N ASP A 2 37.19 -56.24 -32.23
CA ASP A 2 35.96 -56.30 -31.41
C ASP A 2 36.07 -56.34 -29.89
N SER A 3 35.22 -55.67 -29.11
CA SER A 3 34.22 -54.63 -29.30
C SER A 3 33.71 -54.38 -27.87
N GLY A 4 33.88 -53.18 -27.34
CA GLY A 4 33.65 -52.89 -25.92
C GLY A 4 32.82 -51.62 -25.70
N LYS A 5 31.55 -51.69 -26.11
CA LYS A 5 30.39 -50.86 -25.71
C LYS A 5 30.64 -49.44 -25.18
N ASN A 6 30.22 -48.49 -26.01
CA ASN A 6 29.71 -47.18 -25.62
C ASN A 6 28.72 -47.27 -24.45
N VAL A 7 29.01 -46.61 -23.34
CA VAL A 7 28.00 -46.18 -22.38
C VAL A 7 28.11 -44.67 -22.27
N SER A 8 27.20 -44.02 -22.97
CA SER A 8 26.86 -42.61 -22.88
C SER A 8 26.60 -42.21 -21.42
N LYS A 9 27.58 -41.57 -20.77
CA LYS A 9 27.30 -40.77 -19.59
C LYS A 9 26.79 -39.41 -20.05
N LEU A 10 25.48 -39.36 -20.27
CA LEU A 10 24.70 -38.11 -20.13
C LEU A 10 25.00 -37.57 -18.73
N PHE A 11 25.89 -36.58 -18.64
CA PHE A 11 25.96 -35.72 -17.48
C PHE A 11 24.67 -34.91 -17.46
N ALA A 12 23.67 -35.44 -16.77
CA ALA A 12 22.52 -34.68 -16.34
C ALA A 12 23.03 -33.38 -15.70
N ALA A 13 22.58 -32.26 -16.25
CA ALA A 13 22.84 -30.92 -15.73
C ALA A 13 22.31 -30.82 -14.30
N ARG A 14 23.14 -31.20 -13.33
CA ARG A 14 22.90 -30.90 -11.93
C ARG A 14 23.09 -29.40 -11.76
N ASN A 15 21.98 -28.69 -11.55
CA ASN A 15 21.93 -27.32 -11.07
C ASN A 15 22.64 -27.22 -9.70
N HIS A 16 23.96 -27.18 -9.67
CA HIS A 16 24.73 -26.99 -8.45
C HIS A 16 24.76 -25.50 -8.12
N LYS A 17 23.83 -25.05 -7.26
CA LYS A 17 23.80 -23.70 -6.66
C LYS A 17 25.12 -23.28 -5.96
N ILE A 18 26.06 -24.21 -5.77
CA ILE A 18 27.30 -24.02 -5.00
C ILE A 18 28.41 -23.31 -5.81
N TYR A 19 28.35 -23.30 -7.14
CA TYR A 19 29.37 -22.69 -8.02
C TYR A 19 28.88 -21.44 -8.78
N MET A 20 27.90 -20.73 -8.24
CA MET A 20 27.48 -19.47 -8.87
C MET A 20 28.46 -18.35 -8.49
N ASP A 21 28.94 -17.66 -9.51
CA ASP A 21 29.73 -16.43 -9.35
C ASP A 21 28.97 -15.44 -8.45
N LEU A 22 29.64 -14.85 -7.47
CA LEU A 22 29.05 -13.86 -6.55
C LEU A 22 28.40 -12.71 -7.33
N LYS A 23 28.99 -12.29 -8.45
CA LYS A 23 28.38 -11.26 -9.33
C LYS A 23 27.01 -11.73 -9.84
N PHE A 24 26.89 -13.00 -10.24
CA PHE A 24 25.64 -13.59 -10.69
C PHE A 24 24.63 -13.73 -9.56
N ILE A 25 25.06 -14.20 -8.38
CA ILE A 25 24.18 -14.36 -7.21
C ILE A 25 23.57 -13.01 -6.81
N ILE A 26 24.40 -11.96 -6.68
CA ILE A 26 23.91 -10.63 -6.29
C ILE A 26 22.90 -10.13 -7.33
N ARG A 27 23.27 -10.20 -8.61
CA ARG A 27 22.46 -9.76 -9.73
C ARG A 27 21.08 -10.43 -9.75
N GLU A 28 21.03 -11.76 -9.63
CA GLU A 28 19.82 -12.54 -9.83
C GLU A 28 18.98 -12.76 -8.56
N HIS A 29 19.61 -12.70 -7.38
CA HIS A 29 18.98 -13.11 -6.12
C HIS A 29 19.02 -12.07 -5.00
N ALA A 30 19.77 -10.97 -5.12
CA ALA A 30 19.82 -9.94 -4.09
C ALA A 30 19.13 -8.64 -4.52
N LEU A 31 19.40 -8.17 -5.75
CA LEU A 31 18.95 -6.85 -6.21
C LEU A 31 17.43 -6.67 -6.13
N GLN A 32 16.64 -7.70 -6.44
CA GLN A 32 15.17 -7.63 -6.41
C GLN A 32 14.58 -7.29 -5.02
N PHE A 33 15.32 -7.55 -3.93
CA PHE A 33 14.87 -7.28 -2.56
C PHE A 33 15.27 -5.89 -2.08
N LEU A 34 15.93 -5.09 -2.92
CA LEU A 34 16.34 -3.74 -2.58
C LEU A 34 15.24 -2.73 -2.92
N PRO A 35 15.13 -1.65 -2.14
CA PRO A 35 14.26 -0.53 -2.46
C PRO A 35 14.73 0.22 -3.71
N ALA A 36 13.80 0.90 -4.37
CA ALA A 36 14.07 1.61 -5.61
C ALA A 36 15.19 2.68 -5.51
N LYS A 37 15.32 3.40 -4.40
CA LYS A 37 16.41 4.37 -4.21
C LYS A 37 17.78 3.70 -4.14
N SER A 38 17.92 2.58 -3.43
CA SER A 38 19.19 1.82 -3.44
C SER A 38 19.50 1.29 -4.84
N LEU A 39 18.47 0.83 -5.56
CA LEU A 39 18.61 0.36 -6.93
C LEU A 39 19.03 1.46 -7.90
N SER A 40 18.53 2.70 -7.74
CA SER A 40 18.97 3.82 -8.58
C SER A 40 20.46 4.13 -8.39
N LYS A 41 20.97 4.08 -7.15
CA LYS A 41 22.42 4.18 -6.87
C LYS A 41 23.20 3.05 -7.57
N PHE A 42 22.65 1.83 -7.57
CA PHE A 42 23.33 0.64 -8.10
C PHE A 42 23.40 0.59 -9.63
N GLN A 43 22.60 1.39 -10.34
CA GLN A 43 22.78 1.61 -11.77
C GLN A 43 24.17 2.20 -12.10
N GLY A 44 24.83 2.87 -11.14
CA GLY A 44 26.18 3.41 -11.30
C GLY A 44 27.32 2.39 -11.17
N VAL A 45 27.04 1.15 -10.76
CA VAL A 45 28.08 0.14 -10.47
C VAL A 45 28.67 -0.46 -11.74
N CYS A 46 27.83 -0.92 -12.67
CA CYS A 46 28.27 -1.43 -13.97
C CYS A 46 27.14 -1.37 -15.02
N ARG A 47 27.50 -1.47 -16.30
CA ARG A 47 26.55 -1.45 -17.42
C ARG A 47 25.49 -2.55 -17.32
N ASP A 48 25.88 -3.75 -16.92
CA ASP A 48 24.96 -4.90 -16.76
C ASP A 48 23.86 -4.60 -15.75
N TRP A 49 24.21 -4.00 -14.61
CA TRP A 49 23.27 -3.67 -13.55
C TRP A 49 22.36 -2.52 -13.97
N LYS A 50 22.90 -1.51 -14.64
CA LYS A 50 22.09 -0.42 -15.20
C LYS A 50 21.01 -0.94 -16.14
N LEU A 51 21.38 -1.81 -17.08
CA LEU A 51 20.44 -2.39 -18.05
C LEU A 51 19.42 -3.32 -17.37
N LEU A 52 19.86 -4.15 -16.42
CA LEU A 52 18.96 -5.01 -15.66
C LEU A 52 17.93 -4.18 -14.87
N ILE A 53 18.38 -3.21 -14.08
CA ILE A 53 17.52 -2.42 -13.20
C ILE A 53 16.53 -1.56 -14.00
N ALA A 54 16.94 -1.08 -15.18
CA ALA A 54 16.06 -0.34 -16.09
C ALA A 54 15.03 -1.23 -16.80
N SER A 55 15.18 -2.56 -16.77
CA SER A 55 14.26 -3.46 -17.47
C SER A 55 12.89 -3.55 -16.77
N PRO A 56 11.77 -3.56 -17.52
CA PRO A 56 10.44 -3.78 -16.95
C PRO A 56 10.31 -5.11 -16.20
N PHE A 57 10.99 -6.14 -16.67
CA PHE A 57 11.01 -7.45 -16.00
C PHE A 57 11.61 -7.37 -14.59
N PHE A 58 12.72 -6.64 -14.43
CA PHE A 58 13.32 -6.45 -13.12
C PHE A 58 12.44 -5.59 -12.22
N ALA A 59 11.86 -4.51 -12.74
CA ALA A 59 10.92 -3.67 -11.99
C ALA A 59 9.74 -4.50 -11.46
N HIS A 60 9.19 -5.38 -12.30
CA HIS A 60 8.15 -6.33 -11.91
C HIS A 60 8.63 -7.30 -10.82
N LYS A 61 9.79 -7.95 -11.01
CA LYS A 61 10.40 -8.87 -10.03
C LYS A 61 10.66 -8.19 -8.68
N GLN A 62 11.08 -6.93 -8.70
CA GLN A 62 11.31 -6.11 -7.52
C GLN A 62 10.00 -5.82 -6.80
N SER A 63 8.94 -5.46 -7.52
CA SER A 63 7.62 -5.19 -6.92
C SER A 63 7.02 -6.43 -6.22
N LEU A 64 7.29 -7.63 -6.73
CA LEU A 64 6.90 -8.90 -6.11
C LEU A 64 7.71 -9.24 -4.86
N SER A 65 8.96 -8.78 -4.79
CA SER A 65 9.93 -9.19 -3.78
C SER A 65 10.03 -8.19 -2.62
N PHE A 66 9.81 -6.90 -2.88
CA PHE A 66 9.91 -5.81 -1.91
C PHE A 66 8.52 -5.20 -1.67
N SER A 67 7.88 -5.62 -0.59
CA SER A 67 6.54 -5.15 -0.18
C SER A 67 6.53 -4.38 1.14
N SER A 68 7.67 -4.25 1.81
CA SER A 68 7.77 -3.58 3.10
C SER A 68 7.61 -2.07 2.97
N PHE A 69 6.93 -1.46 3.93
CA PHE A 69 6.88 -0.01 4.04
C PHE A 69 8.30 0.57 4.17
N SER A 70 8.53 1.63 3.41
CA SER A 70 9.82 2.32 3.24
C SER A 70 9.77 3.76 3.75
N GLY A 71 8.56 4.26 3.99
CA GLY A 71 8.29 5.62 4.41
C GLY A 71 6.80 5.87 4.44
N ALA A 72 6.44 7.12 4.66
CA ALA A 72 5.08 7.57 4.59
C ALA A 72 4.98 8.94 3.93
N PHE A 73 3.96 9.12 3.11
CA PHE A 73 3.56 10.44 2.66
C PHE A 73 2.64 11.07 3.68
N PHE A 74 2.81 12.36 3.91
CA PHE A 74 1.92 13.14 4.74
C PHE A 74 1.50 14.43 4.06
N GLN A 75 0.31 14.89 4.43
CA GLN A 75 -0.27 16.10 3.85
C GLN A 75 -1.22 16.77 4.83
N SER A 76 -1.07 18.08 4.94
CA SER A 76 -2.02 18.95 5.64
C SER A 76 -3.11 19.43 4.69
N PRO A 77 -4.29 19.81 5.21
CA PRO A 77 -5.40 20.26 4.36
C PRO A 77 -4.98 21.38 3.40
N GLY A 78 -5.13 21.16 2.10
CA GLY A 78 -4.77 22.13 1.05
C GLY A 78 -3.27 22.38 0.88
N GLY A 79 -2.40 21.69 1.62
CA GLY A 79 -0.94 21.82 1.51
C GLY A 79 -0.33 20.85 0.50
N SER A 80 0.95 21.03 0.20
CA SER A 80 1.70 20.09 -0.65
C SER A 80 2.01 18.79 0.11
N PRO A 81 2.03 17.63 -0.58
CA PRO A 81 2.56 16.39 -0.03
C PRO A 81 4.01 16.52 0.44
N ALA A 82 4.39 15.70 1.41
CA ALA A 82 5.77 15.51 1.82
C ALA A 82 6.00 14.05 2.19
N PHE A 83 7.27 13.63 2.23
CA PHE A 83 7.65 12.23 2.46
C PHE A 83 8.63 12.12 3.64
N VAL A 84 8.32 11.22 4.57
CA VAL A 84 9.24 10.79 5.62
C VAL A 84 9.77 9.40 5.31
N SER A 85 11.09 9.26 5.28
CA SER A 85 11.76 7.98 5.06
C SER A 85 11.94 7.21 6.37
N LEU A 86 11.79 5.88 6.34
CA LEU A 86 12.12 5.01 7.48
C LEU A 86 13.61 4.71 7.60
N ASP A 87 14.34 4.90 6.50
CA ASP A 87 15.78 4.78 6.38
C ASP A 87 16.21 5.72 5.23
N PRO A 88 16.62 6.96 5.55
CA PRO A 88 17.01 7.94 4.54
C PRO A 88 18.17 7.50 3.64
N GLU A 89 18.98 6.53 4.01
CA GLU A 89 20.07 6.05 3.16
C GLU A 89 19.56 5.10 2.06
N SER A 90 18.60 4.24 2.42
CA SER A 90 18.07 3.19 1.54
C SER A 90 16.78 3.59 0.82
N TYR A 91 15.94 4.42 1.44
CA TYR A 91 14.62 4.77 0.92
C TYR A 91 14.49 6.25 0.59
N GLY A 92 13.65 6.55 -0.40
CA GLY A 92 13.33 7.92 -0.78
C GLY A 92 12.60 8.01 -2.10
N VAL A 93 12.04 9.19 -2.35
CA VAL A 93 11.39 9.55 -3.60
C VAL A 93 12.07 10.81 -4.16
N PRO A 94 12.23 10.91 -5.49
CA PRO A 94 12.94 12.01 -6.12
C PRO A 94 12.23 13.37 -6.01
N ASP A 95 10.90 13.38 -5.83
CA ASP A 95 10.12 14.60 -5.65
C ASP A 95 8.97 14.36 -4.65
N PRO A 96 9.21 14.58 -3.34
CA PRO A 96 8.21 14.38 -2.29
C PRO A 96 6.95 15.22 -2.41
N ALA A 97 7.02 16.37 -3.09
CA ALA A 97 5.90 17.29 -3.26
C ALA A 97 5.01 16.94 -4.46
N LEU A 98 5.40 15.92 -5.24
CA LEU A 98 4.69 15.42 -6.41
C LEU A 98 4.47 16.50 -7.50
N ASN A 99 5.44 17.40 -7.70
CA ASN A 99 5.36 18.47 -8.70
C ASN A 99 5.43 17.96 -10.16
N PHE A 100 5.73 16.68 -10.35
CA PHE A 100 5.65 16.01 -11.65
C PHE A 100 4.19 15.77 -12.11
N LEU A 101 3.21 15.94 -11.22
CA LEU A 101 1.79 15.95 -11.58
C LEU A 101 1.41 17.31 -12.18
N PRO A 102 0.45 17.35 -13.12
CA PRO A 102 0.11 18.59 -13.83
C PRO A 102 -0.61 19.63 -12.97
N VAL A 103 -1.11 19.25 -11.80
CA VAL A 103 -1.89 20.09 -10.88
C VAL A 103 -1.59 19.73 -9.42
N PRO A 104 -1.82 20.65 -8.46
CA PRO A 104 -1.84 20.31 -7.04
C PRO A 104 -2.90 19.25 -6.73
N VAL A 105 -2.57 18.32 -5.81
CA VAL A 105 -3.41 17.17 -5.49
C VAL A 105 -3.52 16.91 -3.99
N ASP A 106 -4.64 16.34 -3.57
CA ASP A 106 -4.83 15.70 -2.28
C ASP A 106 -4.54 14.20 -2.36
N LEU A 107 -3.79 13.69 -1.40
CA LEU A 107 -3.53 12.26 -1.22
C LEU A 107 -4.79 11.56 -0.68
N LEU A 108 -5.15 10.43 -1.30
CA LEU A 108 -6.32 9.64 -0.93
C LEU A 108 -5.96 8.24 -0.42
N SER A 109 -5.10 7.52 -1.13
CA SER A 109 -4.77 6.12 -0.82
C SER A 109 -3.42 5.72 -1.42
N SER A 110 -2.85 4.63 -0.94
CA SER A 110 -1.55 4.10 -1.37
C SER A 110 -1.60 2.57 -1.39
N SER A 111 -0.94 1.95 -2.37
CA SER A 111 -0.90 0.50 -2.49
C SER A 111 0.34 0.05 -3.26
N ASN A 112 1.21 -0.74 -2.63
CA ASN A 112 2.40 -1.37 -3.24
C ASN A 112 3.24 -0.46 -4.16
N GLY A 113 3.45 0.80 -3.74
CA GLY A 113 4.29 1.77 -4.46
C GLY A 113 3.53 2.71 -5.40
N LEU A 114 2.21 2.52 -5.52
CA LEU A 114 1.32 3.47 -6.19
C LEU A 114 0.62 4.37 -5.17
N LEU A 115 0.39 5.62 -5.57
CA LEU A 115 -0.45 6.58 -4.86
C LEU A 115 -1.68 6.90 -5.70
N CYS A 116 -2.82 6.99 -5.03
CA CYS A 116 -4.02 7.63 -5.55
C CYS A 116 -4.12 9.05 -5.01
N CYS A 117 -4.21 10.00 -5.94
CA CYS A 117 -4.32 11.42 -5.68
C CYS A 117 -5.58 11.98 -6.33
N ARG A 118 -6.07 13.12 -5.83
CA ARG A 118 -7.19 13.85 -6.42
C ARG A 118 -6.85 15.30 -6.62
N ALA A 119 -7.18 15.84 -7.79
CA ALA A 119 -6.93 17.23 -8.12
C ALA A 119 -7.62 18.18 -7.11
N GLN A 120 -6.92 19.24 -6.72
CA GLN A 120 -7.47 20.36 -5.95
C GLN A 120 -8.21 21.38 -6.84
N THR A 121 -8.40 21.06 -8.12
CA THR A 121 -9.13 21.85 -9.11
C THR A 121 -10.61 21.48 -9.15
N SER A 122 -11.41 22.26 -9.88
CA SER A 122 -12.86 22.03 -10.02
C SER A 122 -13.21 20.71 -10.70
N ASP A 123 -12.35 20.18 -11.57
CA ASP A 123 -12.56 18.88 -12.23
C ASP A 123 -12.37 17.69 -11.29
N GLN A 124 -11.76 17.89 -10.10
CA GLN A 124 -11.51 16.89 -9.06
C GLN A 124 -11.00 15.54 -9.59
N ALA A 125 -10.20 15.57 -10.67
CA ALA A 125 -9.81 14.37 -11.36
C ALA A 125 -8.91 13.47 -10.50
N TYR A 126 -9.04 12.15 -10.68
CA TYR A 126 -8.19 11.17 -10.02
C TYR A 126 -6.90 10.96 -10.82
N TYR A 127 -5.79 10.84 -10.09
CA TYR A 127 -4.48 10.49 -10.64
C TYR A 127 -3.93 9.28 -9.89
N ILE A 128 -3.40 8.31 -10.63
CA ILE A 128 -2.58 7.24 -10.07
C ILE A 128 -1.14 7.52 -10.46
N CYS A 129 -0.23 7.57 -9.48
CA CYS A 129 1.17 7.85 -9.74
C CYS A 129 2.12 6.96 -8.96
N ASN A 130 3.32 6.76 -9.51
CA ASN A 130 4.45 6.22 -8.77
C ASN A 130 5.46 7.36 -8.53
N PRO A 131 5.59 7.84 -7.28
CA PRO A 131 6.56 8.87 -6.92
C PRO A 131 8.03 8.57 -7.26
N VAL A 132 8.43 7.29 -7.31
CA VAL A 132 9.79 6.86 -7.65
C VAL A 132 10.10 7.08 -9.12
N THR A 133 9.19 6.63 -10.00
CA THR A 133 9.38 6.72 -11.45
C THR A 133 8.88 8.04 -12.03
N LYS A 134 8.13 8.82 -11.22
CA LYS A 134 7.41 10.04 -11.62
C LYS A 134 6.38 9.81 -12.74
N GLN A 135 6.03 8.56 -13.01
CA GLN A 135 4.97 8.21 -13.94
C GLN A 135 3.62 8.40 -13.27
N TRP A 136 2.64 8.85 -14.04
CA TRP A 136 1.28 9.06 -13.58
C TRP A 136 0.28 8.84 -14.70
N LYS A 137 -0.96 8.58 -14.31
CA LYS A 137 -2.10 8.45 -15.21
C LYS A 137 -3.28 9.22 -14.66
N LYS A 138 -3.87 10.10 -15.47
CA LYS A 138 -5.18 10.72 -15.19
C LYS A 138 -6.25 9.68 -15.49
N LEU A 139 -7.13 9.42 -14.53
CA LEU A 139 -8.25 8.49 -14.73
C LEU A 139 -9.37 9.18 -15.53
N PRO A 140 -10.19 8.42 -16.28
CA PRO A 140 -11.42 8.96 -16.87
C PRO A 140 -12.32 9.57 -15.79
N LYS A 141 -13.22 10.48 -16.18
CA LYS A 141 -14.19 11.06 -15.26
C LYS A 141 -15.08 9.94 -14.69
N PRO A 142 -15.28 9.85 -13.36
CA PRO A 142 -16.27 8.94 -12.78
C PRO A 142 -17.68 9.25 -13.29
N SER A 143 -18.55 8.24 -13.25
CA SER A 143 -19.96 8.45 -13.59
C SER A 143 -20.76 9.05 -12.44
N MET A 144 -20.28 8.90 -11.21
CA MET A 144 -20.91 9.45 -10.00
C MET A 144 -20.11 10.59 -9.38
N GLU A 145 -20.82 11.50 -8.70
CA GLU A 145 -20.19 12.60 -7.94
C GLU A 145 -19.80 12.11 -6.54
N HIS A 146 -18.52 11.82 -6.32
CA HIS A 146 -18.05 11.26 -5.04
C HIS A 146 -17.91 12.28 -3.89
N GLY A 147 -18.33 13.53 -4.10
CA GLY A 147 -18.27 14.60 -3.10
C GLY A 147 -16.86 15.11 -2.78
N ALA A 148 -16.73 15.96 -1.75
CA ALA A 148 -15.47 16.65 -1.42
C ALA A 148 -14.41 15.75 -0.75
N GLU A 149 -14.80 14.67 -0.08
CA GLU A 149 -13.87 13.77 0.63
C GLU A 149 -14.28 12.31 0.47
N PRO A 150 -14.11 11.71 -0.71
CA PRO A 150 -14.48 10.32 -0.97
C PRO A 150 -13.61 9.38 -0.15
N ALA A 151 -14.22 8.30 0.35
CA ALA A 151 -13.50 7.24 1.00
C ALA A 151 -12.93 6.29 -0.07
N ALA A 152 -11.87 6.74 -0.73
CA ALA A 152 -11.23 6.01 -1.82
C ALA A 152 -10.13 5.04 -1.32
N VAL A 153 -10.08 3.84 -1.88
CA VAL A 153 -9.05 2.83 -1.59
C VAL A 153 -8.47 2.28 -2.89
N LEU A 154 -7.16 2.42 -3.04
CA LEU A 154 -6.42 1.85 -4.15
C LEU A 154 -6.06 0.39 -3.83
N ILE A 155 -6.47 -0.52 -4.70
CA ILE A 155 -6.12 -1.93 -4.64
C ILE A 155 -5.13 -2.20 -5.76
N PHE A 156 -3.88 -2.49 -5.38
CA PHE A 156 -2.85 -2.94 -6.31
C PHE A 156 -2.04 -4.05 -5.65
N LYS A 157 -1.88 -5.19 -6.34
CA LYS A 157 -1.01 -6.27 -5.90
C LYS A 157 -0.23 -6.80 -7.11
N PRO A 158 1.12 -6.73 -7.09
CA PRO A 158 1.94 -7.35 -8.13
C PRO A 158 1.59 -8.83 -8.30
N SER A 159 1.52 -9.28 -9.56
CA SER A 159 1.09 -10.64 -9.92
C SER A 159 2.20 -11.38 -10.63
N LEU A 160 2.51 -12.61 -10.21
CA LEU A 160 3.48 -13.45 -10.92
C LEU A 160 3.12 -13.68 -12.40
N LEU A 161 1.84 -13.59 -12.74
CA LEU A 161 1.30 -13.92 -14.07
C LEU A 161 1.05 -12.68 -14.94
N ASN A 162 1.17 -11.47 -14.40
CA ASN A 162 0.86 -10.25 -15.14
C ASN A 162 1.92 -9.16 -14.91
N PHE A 163 2.66 -8.85 -15.97
CA PHE A 163 3.69 -7.82 -15.96
C PHE A 163 3.14 -6.40 -15.95
N VAL A 164 1.89 -6.22 -16.44
CA VAL A 164 1.23 -4.92 -16.44
C VAL A 164 0.57 -4.72 -15.08
N ALA A 165 0.76 -3.53 -14.50
CA ALA A 165 0.18 -3.18 -13.21
C ALA A 165 -1.35 -3.05 -13.34
N GLU A 166 -2.07 -4.09 -12.99
CA GLU A 166 -3.53 -4.05 -12.85
C GLU A 166 -3.93 -3.61 -11.44
N TYR A 167 -4.56 -2.46 -11.35
CA TYR A 167 -5.12 -1.90 -10.11
C TYR A 167 -6.59 -1.53 -10.26
N LYS A 168 -7.25 -1.42 -9.11
CA LYS A 168 -8.63 -0.90 -8.98
C LYS A 168 -8.66 0.25 -7.99
N LEU A 169 -9.52 1.23 -8.22
CA LEU A 169 -9.82 2.28 -7.24
C LEU A 169 -11.28 2.15 -6.84
N VAL A 170 -11.52 1.84 -5.57
CA VAL A 170 -12.87 1.71 -5.01
C VAL A 170 -13.20 2.98 -4.25
N CYS A 171 -14.27 3.67 -4.66
CA CYS A 171 -14.76 4.87 -4.01
C CYS A 171 -16.09 4.56 -3.32
N ALA A 172 -16.10 4.67 -1.99
CA ALA A 172 -17.35 4.72 -1.22
C ALA A 172 -17.78 6.17 -1.04
N PHE A 173 -19.04 6.48 -1.38
CA PHE A 173 -19.61 7.82 -1.34
C PHE A 173 -21.06 7.79 -0.85
N HIS A 174 -21.56 8.93 -0.40
CA HIS A 174 -22.94 9.06 0.09
C HIS A 174 -23.93 8.98 -1.07
N SER A 175 -24.99 8.18 -0.91
CA SER A 175 -26.08 8.13 -1.87
C SER A 175 -26.80 9.48 -1.94
N ILE A 176 -27.19 9.89 -3.15
CA ILE A 176 -28.02 11.08 -3.36
C ILE A 176 -29.51 10.72 -3.25
N ASP A 177 -29.85 9.47 -3.57
CA ASP A 177 -31.23 8.98 -3.64
C ASP A 177 -31.73 8.43 -2.30
N PHE A 178 -30.83 8.00 -1.42
CA PHE A 178 -31.16 7.37 -0.15
C PHE A 178 -30.41 7.98 1.05
N ASP A 179 -31.19 8.42 2.05
CA ASP A 179 -30.64 8.92 3.32
C ASP A 179 -29.83 7.83 4.04
N ASP A 180 -28.73 8.24 4.67
CA ASP A 180 -27.80 7.37 5.43
C ASP A 180 -27.29 6.14 4.64
N ALA A 181 -27.34 6.17 3.31
CA ALA A 181 -26.83 5.12 2.46
C ALA A 181 -25.45 5.45 1.88
N THR A 182 -24.66 4.40 1.65
CA THR A 182 -23.36 4.44 0.99
C THR A 182 -23.40 3.60 -0.28
N GLU A 183 -22.99 4.19 -1.39
CA GLU A 183 -22.83 3.55 -2.69
C GLU A 183 -21.34 3.39 -3.04
N PHE A 184 -21.07 2.60 -4.07
CA PHE A 184 -19.71 2.27 -4.49
C PHE A 184 -19.54 2.42 -6.00
N GLU A 185 -18.47 3.10 -6.41
CA GLU A 185 -18.03 3.13 -7.80
C GLU A 185 -16.58 2.62 -7.87
N ILE A 186 -16.30 1.77 -8.86
CA ILE A 186 -15.03 1.08 -9.00
C ILE A 186 -14.44 1.42 -10.36
N TYR A 187 -13.23 2.00 -10.35
CA TYR A 187 -12.39 2.07 -11.54
C TYR A 187 -11.59 0.79 -11.70
N SER A 188 -11.54 0.26 -12.92
CA SER A 188 -10.69 -0.86 -13.34
C SER A 188 -9.65 -0.36 -14.33
N SER A 189 -8.36 -0.51 -14.01
CA SER A 189 -7.28 -0.19 -14.96
C SER A 189 -7.27 -1.10 -16.19
N LYS A 190 -7.76 -2.34 -16.05
CA LYS A 190 -7.88 -3.33 -17.12
C LYS A 190 -8.84 -2.87 -18.21
N ASP A 191 -9.98 -2.32 -17.80
CA ASP A 191 -11.05 -1.86 -18.71
C ASP A 191 -10.94 -0.36 -18.99
N ASN A 192 -10.07 0.34 -18.26
CA ASN A 192 -9.89 1.80 -18.28
C ASN A 192 -11.24 2.53 -18.14
N SER A 193 -12.11 2.03 -17.27
CA SER A 193 -13.47 2.53 -17.10
C SER A 193 -13.92 2.45 -15.64
N TRP A 194 -14.93 3.25 -15.31
CA TRP A 194 -15.64 3.17 -14.04
C TRP A 194 -16.88 2.29 -14.17
N LYS A 195 -17.25 1.62 -13.09
CA LYS A 195 -18.47 0.84 -12.95
C LYS A 195 -19.11 1.14 -11.59
N VAL A 196 -20.37 1.56 -11.61
CA VAL A 196 -21.19 1.67 -10.41
C VAL A 196 -21.60 0.28 -9.94
N SER A 197 -21.42 0.00 -8.66
CA SER A 197 -21.89 -1.23 -8.01
C SER A 197 -23.41 -1.22 -7.89
N GLY A 198 -24.05 -2.39 -8.01
CA GLY A 198 -25.48 -2.53 -7.67
C GLY A 198 -25.74 -2.56 -6.16
N GLU A 199 -24.68 -2.61 -5.34
CA GLU A 199 -24.75 -2.69 -3.89
C GLU A 199 -24.94 -1.31 -3.26
N ILE A 200 -25.89 -1.22 -2.33
CA ILE A 200 -26.12 -0.04 -1.51
C ILE A 200 -26.10 -0.45 -0.03
N SER A 201 -25.21 0.15 0.73
CA SER A 201 -25.07 -0.11 2.18
C SER A 201 -25.87 0.92 2.99
N PHE A 202 -26.92 0.45 3.67
CA PHE A 202 -27.69 1.24 4.64
C PHE A 202 -27.19 1.11 6.10
N ALA A 203 -26.21 0.24 6.34
CA ALA A 203 -25.83 -0.16 7.69
C ALA A 203 -24.73 0.71 8.32
N ALA A 204 -24.04 1.54 7.52
CA ALA A 204 -22.95 2.40 7.98
C ALA A 204 -23.36 3.88 7.90
N LYS A 205 -23.62 4.52 9.06
CA LYS A 205 -24.08 5.92 9.13
C LYS A 205 -23.15 6.93 8.45
N LYS A 206 -21.84 6.80 8.63
CA LYS A 206 -20.86 7.71 8.02
C LYS A 206 -19.49 7.06 7.89
N VAL A 207 -19.07 6.81 6.66
CA VAL A 207 -17.73 6.32 6.35
C VAL A 207 -16.70 7.43 6.62
N ILE A 208 -15.61 7.09 7.28
CA ILE A 208 -14.50 8.02 7.56
C ILE A 208 -13.57 8.04 6.36
N PRO A 209 -13.42 9.18 5.66
CA PRO A 209 -12.51 9.28 4.51
C PRO A 209 -11.06 8.95 4.91
N LYS A 210 -10.30 8.37 4.00
CA LYS A 210 -8.87 8.03 4.17
C LYS A 210 -8.57 7.03 5.31
N SER A 211 -9.60 6.40 5.90
CA SER A 211 -9.45 5.29 6.86
C SER A 211 -9.34 3.92 6.19
N GLY A 212 -9.50 3.88 4.87
CA GLY A 212 -9.71 2.66 4.12
C GLY A 212 -8.43 1.84 3.92
N VAL A 213 -8.54 0.53 4.05
CA VAL A 213 -7.48 -0.45 3.76
C VAL A 213 -8.05 -1.60 2.93
N SER A 214 -7.23 -2.17 2.04
CA SER A 214 -7.59 -3.37 1.26
C SER A 214 -6.84 -4.59 1.74
N VAL A 215 -7.55 -5.72 1.87
CA VAL A 215 -6.95 -7.04 2.12
C VAL A 215 -7.64 -8.05 1.21
N ASN A 216 -6.87 -8.67 0.30
CA ASN A 216 -7.36 -9.70 -0.65
C ASN A 216 -8.64 -9.29 -1.40
N ASP A 217 -8.61 -8.15 -2.11
CA ASP A 217 -9.74 -7.60 -2.88
C ASP A 217 -10.99 -7.22 -2.08
N VAL A 218 -10.91 -7.27 -0.75
CA VAL A 218 -11.93 -6.76 0.17
C VAL A 218 -11.45 -5.44 0.75
N VAL A 219 -12.31 -4.44 0.73
CA VAL A 219 -12.03 -3.10 1.24
C VAL A 219 -12.74 -2.88 2.57
N TYR A 220 -12.04 -2.25 3.51
CA TYR A 220 -12.51 -1.98 4.86
C TYR A 220 -12.33 -0.50 5.16
N TRP A 221 -13.39 0.17 5.61
CA TRP A 221 -13.33 1.55 6.09
C TRP A 221 -13.83 1.64 7.52
N GLN A 222 -13.22 2.54 8.29
CA GLN A 222 -13.79 2.91 9.58
C GLN A 222 -15.09 3.70 9.36
N SER A 223 -16.08 3.43 10.19
CA SER A 223 -17.31 4.19 10.36
C SER A 223 -17.42 4.60 11.84
N SER A 224 -18.38 5.44 12.20
CA SER A 224 -18.50 5.99 13.57
C SER A 224 -18.45 4.94 14.68
N TYR A 225 -19.00 3.74 14.47
CA TYR A 225 -19.07 2.66 15.47
C TYR A 225 -18.85 1.26 14.89
N SER A 226 -18.35 1.17 13.67
CA SER A 226 -18.27 -0.09 12.92
C SER A 226 -17.21 0.00 11.83
N ILE A 227 -16.99 -1.12 11.15
CA ILE A 227 -16.20 -1.17 9.92
C ILE A 227 -17.15 -1.49 8.78
N LEU A 228 -17.19 -0.62 7.77
CA LEU A 228 -17.85 -0.91 6.50
C LEU A 228 -16.92 -1.80 5.68
N VAL A 229 -17.45 -2.90 5.17
CA VAL A 229 -16.73 -3.86 4.34
C VAL A 229 -17.39 -3.91 2.98
N TYR A 230 -16.60 -3.89 1.92
CA TYR A 230 -17.05 -4.12 0.56
C TYR A 230 -16.17 -5.16 -0.12
N ASP A 231 -16.77 -6.25 -0.56
CA ASP A 231 -16.11 -7.34 -1.29
C ASP A 231 -16.24 -7.08 -2.80
N THR A 232 -15.14 -6.66 -3.43
CA THR A 232 -15.15 -6.30 -4.86
C THR A 232 -15.37 -7.50 -5.78
N THR A 233 -15.19 -8.74 -5.29
CA THR A 233 -15.39 -9.96 -6.06
C THR A 233 -16.84 -10.42 -6.02
N LYS A 234 -17.49 -10.26 -4.87
CA LYS A 234 -18.90 -10.64 -4.67
C LYS A 234 -19.87 -9.51 -4.98
N ASP A 235 -19.38 -8.29 -5.11
CA ASP A 235 -20.17 -7.08 -5.26
C ASP A 235 -21.19 -6.93 -4.11
N ARG A 236 -20.70 -7.02 -2.88
CA ARG A 236 -21.54 -7.00 -1.67
C ARG A 236 -20.88 -6.23 -0.54
N SER A 237 -21.71 -5.57 0.26
CA SER A 237 -21.30 -4.89 1.47
C SER A 237 -21.76 -5.63 2.73
N GLN A 238 -21.05 -5.39 3.82
CA GLN A 238 -21.48 -5.79 5.15
C GLN A 238 -20.86 -4.85 6.19
N VAL A 239 -21.42 -4.87 7.40
CA VAL A 239 -20.90 -4.08 8.51
C VAL A 239 -20.44 -4.98 9.64
N ILE A 240 -19.22 -4.73 10.10
CA ILE A 240 -18.65 -5.41 11.27
C ILE A 240 -18.81 -4.49 12.49
N HIS A 241 -19.60 -4.93 13.46
CA HIS A 241 -19.85 -4.22 14.72
C HIS A 241 -18.83 -4.63 15.80
N GLY A 242 -18.65 -3.77 16.81
CA GLY A 242 -17.79 -4.05 17.97
C GLY A 242 -16.31 -3.71 17.77
N CYS A 243 -15.97 -3.02 16.68
CA CYS A 243 -14.63 -2.52 16.39
C CYS A 243 -14.49 -1.08 16.88
N TYR A 244 -13.98 -0.88 18.09
CA TYR A 244 -13.63 0.45 18.61
C TYR A 244 -12.11 0.67 18.55
N SER A 245 -11.59 0.90 17.35
CA SER A 245 -10.46 1.82 17.22
C SER A 245 -11.09 3.21 17.25
N GLY A 246 -11.15 3.85 18.42
CA GLY A 246 -11.65 5.24 18.52
C GLY A 246 -10.86 6.20 17.60
N SER A 247 -11.03 7.52 17.74
CA SER A 247 -10.34 8.53 16.89
C SER A 247 -8.80 8.40 16.81
N ASN A 248 -8.20 7.61 17.69
CA ASN A 248 -6.76 7.42 17.82
C ASN A 248 -6.24 6.10 17.22
N GLY A 249 -7.12 5.23 16.70
CA GLY A 249 -6.75 3.96 16.07
C GLY A 249 -6.93 3.95 14.56
N THR A 250 -6.32 2.98 13.90
CA THR A 250 -6.35 2.82 12.44
C THR A 250 -6.54 1.36 12.04
N LEU A 251 -6.98 1.14 10.80
CA LEU A 251 -7.00 -0.16 10.17
C LEU A 251 -5.70 -0.39 9.38
N GLY A 252 -5.35 -1.65 9.21
CA GLY A 252 -4.12 -2.05 8.52
C GLY A 252 -4.20 -3.47 8.00
N GLU A 253 -3.10 -3.93 7.42
CA GLU A 253 -2.93 -5.29 6.95
C GLU A 253 -1.76 -5.93 7.70
N TYR A 254 -1.96 -7.13 8.23
CA TYR A 254 -0.92 -7.90 8.89
C TYR A 254 -1.02 -9.38 8.50
N ASN A 255 -0.01 -9.89 7.80
CA ASN A 255 0.09 -11.27 7.32
C ASN A 255 -1.13 -11.74 6.50
N GLY A 256 -1.57 -10.90 5.56
CA GLY A 256 -2.69 -11.15 4.66
C GLY A 256 -4.06 -11.06 5.33
N LYS A 257 -4.14 -10.49 6.54
CA LYS A 257 -5.38 -10.34 7.31
C LYS A 257 -5.57 -8.88 7.72
N LEU A 258 -6.82 -8.47 7.87
CA LEU A 258 -7.15 -7.16 8.44
C LEU A 258 -6.64 -7.09 9.88
N CYS A 259 -6.00 -5.98 10.24
CA CYS A 259 -5.67 -5.66 11.61
C CYS A 259 -6.24 -4.30 12.02
N SER A 260 -6.44 -4.12 13.32
CA SER A 260 -6.77 -2.84 13.95
C SER A 260 -5.68 -2.52 14.95
N ALA A 261 -5.09 -1.34 14.81
CA ALA A 261 -4.05 -0.85 15.72
C ALA A 261 -4.54 0.37 16.49
N SER A 262 -4.30 0.38 17.80
CA SER A 262 -4.65 1.50 18.68
C SER A 262 -3.61 1.66 19.78
N LEU A 263 -3.44 2.90 20.24
CA LEU A 263 -2.51 3.24 21.31
C LEU A 263 -3.30 3.94 22.42
N ASN A 264 -3.44 3.27 23.56
CA ASN A 264 -4.20 3.76 24.71
C ASN A 264 -3.38 3.60 25.99
N GLY A 265 -3.27 4.65 26.80
CA GLY A 265 -2.55 4.61 28.08
C GLY A 265 -1.09 4.13 27.95
N GLY A 266 -0.43 4.42 26.82
CA GLY A 266 0.93 3.96 26.54
C GLY A 266 1.04 2.52 26.02
N MET A 267 -0.07 1.78 25.95
CA MET A 267 -0.12 0.42 25.39
C MET A 267 -0.51 0.47 23.92
N LEU A 268 0.43 0.14 23.03
CA LEU A 268 0.15 -0.14 21.63
C LEU A 268 -0.44 -1.55 21.53
N THR A 269 -1.65 -1.65 20.99
CA THR A 269 -2.34 -2.92 20.74
C THR A 269 -2.61 -3.06 19.25
N VAL A 270 -2.12 -4.14 18.64
CA VAL A 270 -2.49 -4.55 17.29
C VAL A 270 -3.32 -5.83 17.42
N SER A 271 -4.56 -5.78 16.95
CA SER A 271 -5.47 -6.94 16.94
C SER A 271 -5.69 -7.40 15.51
N VAL A 272 -5.54 -8.69 15.22
CA VAL A 272 -5.75 -9.27 13.88
C VAL A 272 -7.10 -9.96 13.81
N ILE A 273 -7.79 -9.79 12.68
CA ILE A 273 -9.11 -10.36 12.48
C ILE A 273 -9.01 -11.89 12.46
N SER A 274 -9.94 -12.54 13.14
CA SER A 274 -10.00 -14.00 13.26
C SER A 274 -11.28 -14.56 12.66
N ASN A 275 -12.45 -14.05 13.09
CA ASN A 275 -13.74 -14.53 12.61
C ASN A 275 -14.78 -13.41 12.50
N ILE A 276 -15.10 -13.01 11.26
CA ILE A 276 -16.10 -11.97 10.98
C ILE A 276 -17.54 -12.37 11.37
N TYR A 277 -17.79 -13.66 11.57
CA TYR A 277 -19.09 -14.22 11.96
C TYR A 277 -19.15 -14.56 13.45
N SER A 278 -18.23 -14.07 14.27
CA SER A 278 -18.20 -14.41 15.71
C SER A 278 -19.50 -14.05 16.43
N ASN A 279 -20.21 -13.01 15.98
CA ASN A 279 -21.48 -12.56 16.55
C ASN A 279 -22.68 -13.45 16.18
N THR A 280 -22.58 -14.29 15.13
CA THR A 280 -23.62 -15.23 14.73
C THR A 280 -23.34 -16.66 15.21
N MET A 281 -22.20 -16.90 15.88
CA MET A 281 -21.88 -18.19 16.47
C MET A 281 -22.69 -18.43 17.75
N GLN A 282 -22.89 -19.71 18.10
CA GLN A 282 -23.53 -20.11 19.35
C GLN A 282 -22.84 -19.43 20.56
N MET A 283 -23.60 -19.03 21.58
CA MET A 283 -23.05 -18.34 22.75
C MET A 283 -21.94 -19.12 23.50
N SER A 284 -21.93 -20.45 23.39
CA SER A 284 -20.89 -21.32 23.94
C SER A 284 -19.59 -21.34 23.11
N SER A 285 -19.65 -20.83 21.88
CA SER A 285 -18.48 -20.68 21.02
C SER A 285 -17.54 -19.65 21.61
N ARG A 286 -16.26 -20.02 21.77
CA ARG A 286 -15.20 -19.09 22.17
C ARG A 286 -14.73 -18.20 21.00
N ALA A 287 -15.45 -18.20 19.87
CA ALA A 287 -15.09 -17.42 18.69
C ALA A 287 -15.09 -15.91 19.00
N ARG A 288 -14.00 -15.24 18.61
CA ARG A 288 -13.85 -13.80 18.75
C ARG A 288 -13.61 -13.19 17.38
N LEU A 289 -14.11 -11.97 17.19
CA LEU A 289 -13.83 -11.19 16.00
C LEU A 289 -12.32 -10.93 15.83
N TRP A 290 -11.66 -10.64 16.94
CA TRP A 290 -10.24 -10.33 17.04
C TRP A 290 -9.56 -11.30 18.01
N ASP A 291 -8.48 -11.96 17.59
CA ASP A 291 -7.84 -13.01 18.41
C ASP A 291 -6.34 -12.75 18.64
N ASP A 292 -5.56 -12.59 17.56
CA ASP A 292 -4.12 -12.31 17.70
C ASP A 292 -3.91 -10.88 18.17
N LYS A 293 -3.38 -10.72 19.39
CA LYS A 293 -3.10 -9.41 20.00
C LYS A 293 -1.61 -9.24 20.27
N ILE A 294 -0.98 -8.35 19.52
CA ILE A 294 0.36 -7.87 19.82
C ILE A 294 0.20 -6.67 20.76
N ARG A 295 0.87 -6.71 21.91
CA ARG A 295 0.84 -5.65 22.92
C ARG A 295 2.26 -5.19 23.21
N ILE A 296 2.48 -3.88 23.10
CA ILE A 296 3.78 -3.25 23.28
C ILE A 296 3.60 -2.04 24.19
N ASN A 297 4.34 -2.03 25.30
CA ASN A 297 4.41 -0.87 26.18
C ASN A 297 5.35 0.16 25.55
N ILE A 298 4.81 1.33 25.21
CA ILE A 298 5.61 2.46 24.75
C ILE A 298 6.29 3.09 25.98
N SER A 299 7.61 3.26 25.92
CA SER A 299 8.43 3.79 27.02
C SER A 299 7.85 5.10 27.58
N GLY A 300 7.90 5.23 28.91
CA GLY A 300 7.55 6.46 29.62
C GLY A 300 8.31 7.68 29.09
N GLU A 301 9.55 7.55 28.62
CA GLU A 301 10.34 8.66 28.05
C GLU A 301 9.74 9.20 26.74
N VAL A 302 9.27 8.29 25.88
CA VAL A 302 8.47 8.65 24.67
C VAL A 302 7.15 9.29 25.10
N LEU A 303 6.68 8.96 26.30
CA LEU A 303 5.44 9.46 26.87
C LEU A 303 5.57 10.67 27.83
N ASN A 304 6.79 11.12 28.17
CA ASN A 304 7.10 12.08 29.24
C ASN A 304 7.52 13.47 28.72
N ALA A 305 6.88 13.93 27.64
CA ALA A 305 6.87 15.35 27.30
C ALA A 305 5.51 15.94 27.69
N SER A 306 5.53 17.04 28.43
CA SER A 306 4.39 17.71 29.04
C SER A 306 3.29 18.13 28.05
N SER A 307 2.06 18.08 28.56
CA SER A 307 0.78 18.54 27.99
C SER A 307 0.09 17.62 26.97
N LEU A 308 -1.18 17.31 27.27
CA LEU A 308 -2.42 17.23 26.44
C LEU A 308 -2.37 16.74 24.97
N SER A 309 -1.25 16.28 24.43
CA SER A 309 -1.10 15.93 23.03
C SER A 309 -1.74 14.57 22.73
N SER A 310 -2.75 14.59 21.84
CA SER A 310 -3.41 13.37 21.37
C SER A 310 -2.41 12.48 20.64
N VAL A 311 -2.41 11.19 20.98
CA VAL A 311 -1.67 10.17 20.24
C VAL A 311 -2.58 9.58 19.16
N ARG A 312 -2.07 9.45 17.94
CA ARG A 312 -2.82 8.89 16.82
C ARG A 312 -2.00 7.81 16.13
N VAL A 313 -2.52 6.58 16.07
CA VAL A 313 -1.93 5.54 15.22
C VAL A 313 -2.26 5.87 13.78
N LEU A 314 -1.24 5.89 12.93
CA LEU A 314 -1.33 6.38 11.57
C LEU A 314 -1.51 5.22 10.59
N CYS A 315 -0.65 4.21 10.68
CA CYS A 315 -0.74 3.00 9.88
C CYS A 315 -0.17 1.79 10.64
N ALA A 316 -0.66 0.60 10.27
CA ALA A 316 -0.15 -0.67 10.76
C ALA A 316 0.01 -1.65 9.59
N GLY A 317 1.18 -2.25 9.47
CA GLY A 317 1.46 -3.30 8.48
C GLY A 317 2.93 -3.54 8.24
N SER A 318 3.26 -4.61 7.53
CA SER A 318 4.65 -5.05 7.27
C SER A 318 5.51 -5.15 8.55
N ASP A 319 4.96 -5.75 9.61
CA ASP A 319 5.58 -5.86 10.95
C ASP A 319 5.88 -4.52 11.65
N GLN A 320 5.28 -3.42 11.21
CA GLN A 320 5.56 -2.09 11.74
C GLN A 320 4.28 -1.31 12.03
N VAL A 321 4.36 -0.41 12.99
CA VAL A 321 3.31 0.57 13.28
C VAL A 321 3.92 1.95 13.34
N LEU A 322 3.27 2.91 12.66
CA LEU A 322 3.62 4.32 12.78
C LEU A 322 2.56 5.03 13.62
N PHE A 323 2.99 5.85 14.57
CA PHE A 323 2.10 6.68 15.36
C PHE A 323 2.66 8.09 15.53
N LEU A 324 1.75 9.05 15.58
CA LEU A 324 2.03 10.46 15.79
C LEU A 324 1.75 10.80 17.25
N ARG A 325 2.66 11.57 17.84
CA ARG A 325 2.45 12.23 19.13
C ARG A 325 2.95 13.67 19.03
N GLY A 326 2.04 14.62 19.16
CA GLY A 326 2.35 16.02 18.88
C GLY A 326 2.84 16.16 17.44
N ARG A 327 4.11 16.51 17.25
CA ARG A 327 4.76 16.57 15.93
C ARG A 327 5.64 15.36 15.62
N ASN A 328 5.91 14.52 16.60
CA ASN A 328 6.87 13.43 16.44
C ASN A 328 6.20 12.19 15.89
N VAL A 329 6.77 11.65 14.81
CA VAL A 329 6.37 10.38 14.21
C VAL A 329 7.31 9.31 14.72
N TYR A 330 6.74 8.29 15.36
CA TYR A 330 7.47 7.16 15.89
C TYR A 330 7.19 5.91 15.05
N LYS A 331 8.22 5.08 14.90
CA LYS A 331 8.11 3.71 14.39
C LYS A 331 8.17 2.73 15.55
N CYS A 332 7.25 1.79 15.57
CA CYS A 332 7.32 0.63 16.43
C CYS A 332 7.46 -0.63 15.56
N ASP A 333 8.48 -1.44 15.84
CA ASP A 333 8.67 -2.74 15.21
C ASP A 333 7.91 -3.80 16.03
N LEU A 334 7.01 -4.55 15.38
CA LEU A 334 6.14 -5.50 16.06
C LEU A 334 6.87 -6.78 16.50
N LYS A 335 8.02 -7.09 15.90
CA LYS A 335 8.83 -8.27 16.22
C LYS A 335 9.82 -7.98 17.35
N THR A 336 10.60 -6.91 17.22
CA THR A 336 11.61 -6.53 18.22
C THR A 336 10.99 -5.74 19.38
N LYS A 337 9.79 -5.18 19.19
CA LYS A 337 9.10 -4.28 20.14
C LYS A 337 9.86 -2.99 20.41
N GLU A 338 10.86 -2.67 19.59
CA GLU A 338 11.59 -1.42 19.69
C GLU A 338 10.75 -0.26 19.14
N THR A 339 10.83 0.88 19.81
CA THR A 339 10.23 2.14 19.36
C THR A 339 11.32 3.16 19.08
N LYS A 340 11.30 3.78 17.90
CA LYS A 340 12.29 4.77 17.47
C LYS A 340 11.59 6.02 16.94
N LEU A 341 12.13 7.19 17.25
CA LEU A 341 11.72 8.44 16.60
C LEU A 341 12.18 8.40 15.15
N LEU A 342 11.27 8.67 14.21
CA LEU A 342 11.59 8.73 12.79
C LEU A 342 11.82 10.16 12.31
N ALA A 343 10.89 11.05 12.65
CA ALA A 343 10.92 12.42 12.18
C ALA A 343 10.06 13.31 13.06
N GLU A 344 10.35 14.60 13.02
CA GLU A 344 9.45 15.64 13.47
C GLU A 344 8.71 16.19 12.25
N THR A 345 7.39 16.26 12.36
CA THR A 345 6.52 16.80 11.32
C THR A 345 6.44 18.31 11.48
N PRO A 346 6.53 19.07 10.37
CA PRO A 346 6.55 20.53 10.44
C PRO A 346 5.22 21.13 10.93
N GLN A 347 4.12 20.36 10.94
CA GLN A 347 2.77 20.87 11.17
C GLN A 347 2.02 19.98 12.18
N ALA A 348 1.34 20.61 13.13
CA ALA A 348 0.64 19.92 14.22
C ALA A 348 -0.66 19.20 13.78
N ASN A 349 -1.25 19.60 12.64
CA ASN A 349 -2.57 19.12 12.18
C ASN A 349 -2.45 18.24 10.93
N LEU A 350 -1.83 17.07 11.08
CA LEU A 350 -1.74 16.07 10.01
C LEU A 350 -3.10 15.43 9.73
N LYS A 351 -3.65 15.68 8.53
CA LYS A 351 -4.91 15.05 8.09
C LYS A 351 -4.67 13.68 7.46
N VAL A 352 -3.59 13.55 6.68
CA VAL A 352 -3.28 12.34 5.89
C VAL A 352 -1.90 11.81 6.23
N LEU A 353 -1.81 10.50 6.45
CA LEU A 353 -0.56 9.77 6.38
C LEU A 353 -0.77 8.44 5.67
N LEU A 354 -0.07 8.24 4.57
CA LEU A 354 -0.17 7.06 3.72
C LEU A 354 1.16 6.30 3.74
N PRO A 355 1.20 5.03 4.18
CA PRO A 355 2.41 4.23 4.11
C PRO A 355 2.78 3.96 2.65
N TYR A 356 4.08 3.96 2.36
CA TYR A 356 4.57 3.86 0.99
C TYR A 356 5.66 2.80 0.84
N VAL A 357 5.64 2.09 -0.28
CA VAL A 357 6.61 1.07 -0.66
C VAL A 357 7.49 1.62 -1.78
N ASN A 358 8.82 1.57 -1.61
CA ASN A 358 9.78 2.10 -2.58
C ASN A 358 9.95 1.13 -3.75
N SER A 359 8.93 1.01 -4.60
CA SER A 359 8.85 0.09 -5.74
C SER A 359 9.13 0.78 -7.07
N LEU A 360 9.75 0.02 -8.00
CA LEU A 360 10.02 0.44 -9.38
C LEU A 360 8.84 0.22 -10.34
N ILE A 361 7.68 -0.24 -9.85
CA ILE A 361 6.53 -0.57 -10.70
C ILE A 361 6.18 0.56 -11.68
N THR A 362 5.93 0.22 -12.94
CA THR A 362 5.51 1.19 -13.95
C THR A 362 4.00 1.10 -14.15
N ASN A 363 3.35 2.26 -14.32
CA ASN A 363 1.89 2.32 -14.50
C ASN A 363 1.47 1.83 -15.88
N GLU A 364 2.39 1.88 -16.84
CA GLU A 364 2.21 1.43 -18.21
C GLU A 364 3.52 0.77 -18.67
N VAL A 365 3.40 -0.29 -19.47
CA VAL A 365 4.51 -0.79 -20.27
C VAL A 365 4.19 -0.37 -21.69
N GLU A 366 4.68 0.81 -22.11
CA GLU A 366 4.82 1.06 -23.55
C GLU A 366 5.91 0.12 -24.05
N ILE A 367 5.49 -1.04 -24.59
CA ILE A 367 6.38 -1.85 -25.42
C ILE A 367 6.51 -1.08 -26.73
N ILE A 368 7.52 -0.23 -26.83
CA ILE A 368 7.93 0.35 -28.09
C ILE A 368 8.49 -0.81 -28.93
N TRP A 369 7.73 -1.26 -29.90
CA TRP A 369 8.29 -2.06 -31.00
C TRP A 369 8.98 -1.06 -31.92
N ASP A 370 10.31 -1.05 -31.94
CA ASP A 370 11.07 -0.42 -33.01
C ASP A 370 10.83 -1.23 -34.30
N GLU A 371 9.74 -0.94 -35.01
CA GLU A 371 9.55 -1.32 -36.41
C GLU A 371 10.11 -0.23 -37.32
N ASP A 372 11.42 0.03 -37.26
CA ASP A 372 12.10 0.88 -38.24
C ASP A 372 13.55 0.40 -38.47
N PHE A 373 13.68 -0.86 -38.84
CA PHE A 373 14.89 -1.40 -39.50
C PHE A 373 14.47 -2.44 -40.54
N ASN A 374 13.81 -2.03 -41.62
CA ASN A 374 13.90 -2.70 -42.92
C ASN A 374 13.16 -1.93 -44.03
N THR A 375 13.75 -0.84 -44.51
CA THR A 375 13.62 -0.42 -45.91
C THR A 375 14.90 0.27 -46.37
N GLN A 376 15.94 -0.53 -46.60
CA GLN A 376 16.95 -0.26 -47.62
C GLN A 376 17.31 -1.60 -48.27
N ASN A 377 16.69 -1.87 -49.41
CA ASN A 377 17.27 -2.50 -50.58
C ASN A 377 16.38 -2.24 -51.79
#